data_AF-A0A7C2G5E7-F1
#
_entry.id   AF-A0A7C2G5E7-F1
#
_cell.length_a   1.000
_cell.length_b   1.000
_cell.length_c   1.000
_cell.angle_alpha   90.00
_cell.angle_beta   90.00
_cell.angle_gamma   90.00
#
_symmetry.space_group_name_H-M   'P 1'
#
loop_
_entity.id
_entity.type
_entity.pdbx_description
1 polymer ?
#
loop_
_entity_poly.entity_id
_entity_poly.type
_entity_poly.pdbx_seq_one_letter_code
_entity_poly.pdbx_strand_id
1 'polypeptide(L)'
;MANIFGTADSIFFIGGQGTKAGLTSPGGCTRTWWESEVGANPTKTDKQNALNKLMGVNGEAKFALTNLTYTGSTKQFTVTDSTGVEAGMVAYIAGTGILSGKYEITDVPDSTHITVSGLAYTGNNTNSAVTIGGAFDSLPNAVSSGVLDATSYHVNIYTNKNETFTSAVVFGCGGTPHKGTRLCVRGYNEVPGDMDSGGEYYQSPYDAYLNGIDANAFVLYDNQTSGFTIDISGQYNILLSNLHIKGAVTGFYGYDFCRGWVLEHCVFSGAYSSRAVDIHKGYYASIFDCYFDGSTYTGSDQFIRMYNTSMNTIYNNVFVGQTEKDMLCLDGGLIFNNLFVNNRKSILFGISDSITTCVALNNTSYNNSGAAFYNGWVSATVNWSQVHFLNNLILPVADKTAWSHAGIGGTAVNIANNCSYRAGGFTNIYGSTAPGVTKNNLEIDPDCKDIANEDFRPRNPIVLHGGLDGLTGKPAQIGAILQEYQFASSGRMVKMARLGITR
;
A
#
# COMPACT_ATOMS: atom_id res chain seq x y z
N MET A 1 27.33 -2.35 -14.12
CA MET A 1 27.24 -3.65 -14.82
C MET A 1 25.76 -4.01 -14.84
N ALA A 2 25.20 -4.33 -16.01
CA ALA A 2 23.74 -4.42 -16.15
C ALA A 2 23.26 -5.83 -15.79
N ASN A 3 22.74 -6.00 -14.57
CA ASN A 3 21.77 -7.06 -14.28
C ASN A 3 20.43 -6.69 -14.92
N ILE A 4 19.43 -7.58 -14.85
CA ILE A 4 18.09 -7.33 -15.42
C ILE A 4 17.48 -5.99 -14.97
N PHE A 5 17.80 -5.57 -13.75
CA PHE A 5 17.34 -4.32 -13.13
C PHE A 5 17.86 -3.04 -13.79
N GLY A 6 18.88 -3.17 -14.65
CA GLY A 6 19.42 -2.08 -15.46
C GLY A 6 18.92 -2.09 -16.90
N THR A 7 18.07 -3.04 -17.30
CA THR A 7 17.67 -3.22 -18.72
C THR A 7 16.18 -3.37 -18.94
N ALA A 8 15.41 -3.91 -17.99
CA ALA A 8 13.98 -4.15 -18.19
C ALA A 8 13.17 -4.21 -16.89
N ASP A 9 11.87 -3.94 -17.04
CA ASP A 9 10.87 -4.23 -16.01
C ASP A 9 10.81 -5.75 -15.75
N SER A 10 10.73 -6.14 -14.49
CA SER A 10 10.82 -7.55 -14.10
C SER A 10 9.78 -7.97 -13.06
N ILE A 11 9.50 -9.27 -13.04
CA ILE A 11 8.52 -9.91 -12.18
C ILE A 11 9.15 -11.09 -11.44
N PHE A 12 8.94 -11.13 -10.13
CA PHE A 12 9.39 -12.17 -9.21
C PHE A 12 8.23 -12.63 -8.33
N PHE A 13 8.43 -13.75 -7.66
CA PHE A 13 7.42 -14.38 -6.82
C PHE A 13 7.98 -14.69 -5.45
N ILE A 14 7.15 -14.65 -4.40
CA ILE A 14 7.44 -15.17 -3.06
C ILE A 14 6.39 -16.21 -2.72
N GLY A 15 6.83 -17.40 -2.32
CA GLY A 15 5.94 -18.55 -2.31
C GLY A 15 5.55 -18.97 -3.72
N GLY A 16 4.90 -20.12 -3.82
CA GLY A 16 4.58 -20.71 -5.10
C GLY A 16 3.29 -21.51 -5.01
N GLN A 17 3.19 -22.53 -5.85
CA GLN A 17 2.05 -23.45 -5.83
C GLN A 17 2.16 -24.37 -4.61
N GLY A 18 1.08 -24.94 -4.08
CA GLY A 18 1.18 -25.95 -3.00
C GLY A 18 1.65 -25.40 -1.64
N THR A 19 2.70 -25.99 -1.05
CA THR A 19 3.20 -25.69 0.32
C THR A 19 3.99 -24.38 0.44
N LYS A 20 4.25 -23.69 -0.68
CA LYS A 20 4.86 -22.34 -0.73
C LYS A 20 6.25 -22.25 -0.09
N ALA A 21 7.10 -23.27 -0.29
CA ALA A 21 8.45 -23.32 0.29
C ALA A 21 9.40 -22.27 -0.31
N GLY A 22 9.51 -22.20 -1.64
CA GLY A 22 10.37 -21.28 -2.38
C GLY A 22 11.89 -21.58 -2.27
N LEU A 23 12.70 -20.64 -2.75
CA LEU A 23 14.16 -20.71 -2.87
C LEU A 23 14.82 -19.42 -2.37
N THR A 24 16.08 -19.48 -1.96
CA THR A 24 16.84 -18.28 -1.56
C THR A 24 17.23 -17.39 -2.75
N SER A 25 17.38 -17.96 -3.93
CA SER A 25 17.86 -17.24 -5.13
C SER A 25 17.18 -17.76 -6.42
N PRO A 26 15.86 -17.62 -6.53
CA PRO A 26 15.11 -18.01 -7.72
C PRO A 26 15.43 -17.10 -8.92
N GLY A 27 15.03 -17.52 -10.10
CA GLY A 27 14.88 -16.66 -11.26
C GLY A 27 13.65 -15.76 -11.17
N GLY A 28 13.13 -15.37 -12.32
CA GLY A 28 11.92 -14.57 -12.50
C GLY A 28 11.63 -14.45 -13.99
N CYS A 29 10.95 -13.38 -14.40
CA CYS A 29 10.77 -13.08 -15.82
C CYS A 29 10.79 -11.57 -16.07
N THR A 30 10.98 -11.18 -17.33
CA THR A 30 10.68 -9.81 -17.75
C THR A 30 9.17 -9.62 -17.76
N ARG A 31 8.76 -8.37 -17.56
CA ARG A 31 7.35 -7.99 -17.69
C ARG A 31 6.80 -8.29 -19.08
N THR A 32 7.61 -8.09 -20.12
CA THR A 32 7.25 -8.39 -21.51
C THR A 32 6.94 -9.87 -21.72
N TRP A 33 7.78 -10.76 -21.17
CA TRP A 33 7.51 -12.20 -21.24
C TRP A 33 6.20 -12.56 -20.54
N TRP A 34 5.99 -12.05 -19.32
CA TRP A 34 4.76 -12.31 -18.58
C TRP A 34 3.52 -11.84 -19.35
N GLU A 35 3.54 -10.62 -19.89
CA GLU A 35 2.43 -10.05 -20.66
C GLU A 35 2.18 -10.84 -21.97
N SER A 36 3.21 -11.37 -22.62
CA SER A 36 3.02 -12.23 -23.79
C SER A 36 2.42 -13.59 -23.45
N GLU A 37 2.75 -14.14 -22.28
CA GLU A 37 2.25 -15.44 -21.83
C GLU A 37 0.80 -15.39 -21.36
N VAL A 38 0.41 -14.32 -20.65
CA VAL A 38 -0.96 -14.19 -20.14
C VAL A 38 -1.92 -13.52 -21.15
N GLY A 39 -1.38 -12.77 -22.12
CA GLY A 39 -2.16 -12.06 -23.12
C GLY A 39 -2.84 -10.78 -22.62
N ALA A 40 -3.52 -10.06 -23.52
CA ALA A 40 -4.08 -8.73 -23.24
C ALA A 40 -5.30 -8.73 -22.30
N ASN A 41 -6.06 -9.83 -22.25
CA ASN A 41 -7.23 -10.00 -21.39
C ASN A 41 -7.11 -11.32 -20.63
N PRO A 42 -6.17 -11.42 -19.69
CA PRO A 42 -5.74 -12.69 -19.13
C PRO A 42 -6.84 -13.31 -18.27
N THR A 43 -7.20 -14.55 -18.56
CA THR A 43 -8.04 -15.37 -17.68
C THR A 43 -7.23 -15.93 -16.51
N LYS A 44 -7.91 -16.48 -15.50
CA LYS A 44 -7.27 -17.22 -14.40
C LYS A 44 -6.40 -18.37 -14.93
N THR A 45 -6.89 -19.10 -15.93
CA THR A 45 -6.18 -20.20 -16.60
C THR A 45 -4.92 -19.75 -17.30
N ASP A 46 -4.94 -18.61 -18.00
CA ASP A 46 -3.76 -18.08 -18.70
C ASP A 46 -2.64 -17.73 -17.72
N LYS A 47 -2.99 -17.05 -16.62
CA LYS A 47 -2.04 -16.74 -15.54
C LYS A 47 -1.50 -18.00 -14.87
N GLN A 48 -2.35 -19.00 -14.65
CA GLN A 48 -1.91 -20.28 -14.07
C GLN A 48 -0.95 -21.03 -15.00
N ASN A 49 -1.20 -21.01 -16.31
CA ASN A 49 -0.30 -21.60 -17.29
C ASN A 49 1.05 -20.89 -17.33
N ALA A 50 1.07 -19.54 -17.29
CA ALA A 50 2.30 -18.76 -17.18
C ALA A 50 3.09 -19.09 -15.90
N LEU A 51 2.40 -19.23 -14.76
CA LEU A 51 3.02 -19.69 -13.51
C LEU A 51 3.62 -21.10 -13.65
N ASN A 52 2.88 -22.05 -14.26
CA ASN A 52 3.34 -23.43 -14.47
C ASN A 52 4.59 -23.52 -15.37
N LYS A 53 4.74 -22.57 -16.30
CA LYS A 53 5.96 -22.41 -17.10
C LYS A 53 7.11 -21.86 -16.26
N LEU A 54 6.84 -20.88 -15.40
CA LEU A 54 7.86 -20.15 -14.65
C LEU A 54 8.36 -20.87 -13.39
N MET A 55 7.55 -21.70 -12.74
CA MET A 55 7.95 -22.38 -11.51
C MET A 55 7.40 -23.79 -11.40
N GLY A 56 8.09 -24.64 -10.65
CA GLY A 56 7.63 -25.95 -10.25
C GLY A 56 6.61 -25.88 -9.11
N VAL A 57 6.22 -27.07 -8.63
CA VAL A 57 5.39 -27.22 -7.42
C VAL A 57 6.14 -26.60 -6.23
N ASN A 58 5.44 -26.05 -5.25
CA ASN A 58 6.04 -25.47 -4.03
C ASN A 58 6.98 -24.27 -4.26
N GLY A 59 6.94 -23.66 -5.45
CA GLY A 59 7.82 -22.55 -5.81
C GLY A 59 9.24 -23.00 -6.20
N GLU A 60 9.43 -24.30 -6.48
CA GLU A 60 10.69 -24.84 -6.97
C GLU A 60 11.11 -24.19 -8.28
N ALA A 61 12.42 -24.15 -8.53
CA ALA A 61 12.96 -23.70 -9.80
C ALA A 61 12.45 -24.62 -10.91
N LYS A 62 12.13 -24.02 -12.06
CA LYS A 62 11.80 -24.81 -13.24
C LYS A 62 13.05 -25.54 -13.76
N PHE A 63 14.19 -24.89 -13.59
CA PHE A 63 15.48 -25.38 -14.02
C PHE A 63 16.55 -24.94 -13.01
N ALA A 64 17.33 -25.89 -12.48
CA ALA A 64 18.45 -25.60 -11.58
C ALA A 64 19.58 -26.60 -11.82
N LEU A 65 20.67 -26.13 -12.41
CA LEU A 65 21.86 -26.95 -12.67
C LEU A 65 23.12 -26.27 -12.13
N THR A 66 24.09 -27.09 -11.73
CA THR A 66 25.42 -26.68 -11.28
C THR A 66 26.50 -27.30 -12.16
N ASN A 67 27.75 -26.83 -12.04
CA ASN A 67 28.89 -27.30 -12.82
C ASN A 67 28.71 -27.10 -14.34
N LEU A 68 28.04 -26.01 -14.72
CA LEU A 68 27.81 -25.65 -16.12
C LEU A 68 29.03 -24.96 -16.73
N THR A 69 29.24 -25.22 -18.02
CA THR A 69 30.24 -24.52 -18.83
C THR A 69 29.65 -23.24 -19.41
N TYR A 70 30.21 -22.10 -18.99
CA TYR A 70 29.98 -20.78 -19.54
C TYR A 70 31.05 -20.43 -20.58
N THR A 71 30.61 -19.98 -21.75
CA THR A 71 31.46 -19.49 -22.84
C THR A 71 31.31 -17.97 -22.99
N GLY A 72 32.36 -17.22 -22.65
CA GLY A 72 32.29 -15.76 -22.53
C GLY A 72 32.17 -14.99 -23.85
N SER A 73 32.60 -15.57 -24.97
CA SER A 73 32.49 -14.94 -26.30
C SER A 73 31.06 -14.94 -26.83
N THR A 74 30.28 -15.98 -26.53
CA THR A 74 28.88 -16.13 -26.94
C THR A 74 27.89 -15.83 -25.82
N LYS A 75 28.37 -15.64 -24.58
CA LYS A 75 27.54 -15.43 -23.38
C LYS A 75 26.58 -16.59 -23.11
N GLN A 76 27.03 -17.81 -23.41
CA GLN A 76 26.21 -19.02 -23.36
C GLN A 76 26.61 -19.96 -22.22
N PHE A 77 25.61 -20.61 -21.63
CA PHE A 77 25.78 -21.77 -20.76
C PHE A 77 25.42 -23.03 -21.53
N THR A 78 26.31 -24.02 -21.53
CA THR A 78 26.03 -25.38 -22.03
C THR A 78 25.32 -26.16 -20.94
N VAL A 79 24.14 -26.69 -21.27
CA VAL A 79 23.24 -27.43 -20.38
C VAL A 79 22.89 -28.78 -20.99
N THR A 80 22.39 -29.70 -20.17
CA THR A 80 22.00 -31.04 -20.65
C THR A 80 20.62 -31.06 -21.31
N ASP A 81 19.72 -30.17 -20.88
CA ASP A 81 18.36 -30.04 -21.40
C ASP A 81 17.81 -28.66 -21.02
N SER A 82 17.43 -27.82 -22.00
CA SER A 82 16.81 -26.51 -21.78
C SER A 82 15.29 -26.53 -21.93
N THR A 83 14.64 -27.70 -21.89
CA THR A 83 13.18 -27.81 -22.01
C THR A 83 12.44 -26.94 -21.00
N GLY A 84 11.57 -26.07 -21.51
CA GLY A 84 10.77 -25.13 -20.71
C GLY A 84 11.49 -23.84 -20.33
N VAL A 85 12.73 -23.63 -20.80
CA VAL A 85 13.42 -22.33 -20.73
C VAL A 85 13.09 -21.51 -21.97
N GLU A 86 12.74 -20.24 -21.78
CA GLU A 86 12.32 -19.35 -22.87
C GLU A 86 13.05 -17.99 -22.77
N ALA A 87 13.22 -17.31 -23.90
CA ALA A 87 13.72 -15.94 -23.92
C ALA A 87 12.75 -15.01 -23.16
N GLY A 88 13.30 -14.09 -22.36
CA GLY A 88 12.55 -13.22 -21.45
C GLY A 88 12.36 -13.80 -20.04
N MET A 89 12.69 -15.07 -19.80
CA MET A 89 12.89 -15.56 -18.42
C MET A 89 14.17 -14.96 -17.82
N VAL A 90 14.24 -14.93 -16.49
CA VAL A 90 15.40 -14.41 -15.74
C VAL A 90 16.10 -15.56 -15.03
N ALA A 91 17.40 -15.68 -15.27
CA ALA A 91 18.29 -16.62 -14.62
C ALA A 91 18.99 -15.96 -13.42
N TYR A 92 18.98 -16.62 -12.27
CA TYR A 92 20.00 -16.40 -11.25
C TYR A 92 21.26 -17.18 -11.62
N ILE A 93 22.39 -16.48 -11.70
CA ILE A 93 23.67 -17.06 -12.11
C ILE A 93 24.66 -16.85 -10.96
N ALA A 94 25.41 -17.90 -10.65
CA ALA A 94 26.54 -17.83 -9.72
C ALA A 94 27.72 -18.65 -10.28
N GLY A 95 28.96 -18.26 -9.98
CA GLY A 95 30.13 -18.99 -10.44
C GLY A 95 31.45 -18.28 -10.18
N THR A 96 32.55 -19.01 -10.26
CA THR A 96 33.89 -18.44 -10.04
C THR A 96 34.21 -17.38 -11.11
N GLY A 97 34.48 -16.14 -10.69
CA GLY A 97 34.78 -15.03 -11.62
C GLY A 97 33.57 -14.44 -12.34
N ILE A 98 32.37 -15.02 -12.16
CA ILE A 98 31.12 -14.45 -12.63
C ILE A 98 30.48 -13.68 -11.48
N LEU A 99 30.11 -12.42 -11.73
CA LEU A 99 29.32 -11.65 -10.76
C LEU A 99 27.99 -12.37 -10.57
N SER A 100 27.70 -12.80 -9.34
CA SER A 100 26.44 -13.46 -9.06
C SER A 100 25.29 -12.47 -9.15
N GLY A 101 24.18 -12.85 -9.79
CA GLY A 101 23.10 -11.92 -10.04
C GLY A 101 21.99 -12.47 -10.92
N LYS A 102 21.02 -11.59 -11.23
CA LYS A 102 19.86 -11.88 -12.08
C LYS A 102 20.10 -11.34 -13.50
N TYR A 103 20.04 -12.23 -14.48
CA TYR A 103 20.32 -11.93 -15.89
C TYR A 103 19.18 -12.41 -16.77
N GLU A 104 18.85 -11.62 -17.79
CA GLU A 104 17.83 -12.00 -18.77
C GLU A 104 18.35 -13.10 -19.70
N ILE A 105 17.52 -14.10 -19.95
CA ILE A 105 17.74 -15.07 -21.03
C ILE A 105 17.27 -14.41 -22.31
N THR A 106 18.19 -14.18 -23.25
CA THR A 106 17.85 -13.54 -24.53
C THR A 106 17.59 -14.52 -25.64
N ASP A 107 18.12 -15.74 -25.53
CA ASP A 107 17.96 -16.77 -26.55
C ASP A 107 18.20 -18.17 -25.98
N VAL A 108 17.51 -19.16 -26.56
CA VAL A 108 17.65 -20.60 -26.29
C VAL A 108 17.78 -21.29 -27.65
N PRO A 109 18.97 -21.23 -28.28
CA PRO A 109 19.13 -21.58 -29.69
C PRO A 109 18.90 -23.06 -29.97
N ASP A 110 19.10 -23.92 -28.97
CA ASP A 110 18.85 -25.35 -29.02
C ASP A 110 18.57 -25.91 -27.62
N SER A 111 18.35 -27.23 -27.52
CA SER A 111 18.05 -27.93 -26.26
C SER A 111 19.23 -28.00 -25.28
N THR A 112 20.41 -27.50 -25.65
CA THR A 112 21.67 -27.66 -24.90
C THR A 112 22.37 -26.34 -24.60
N HIS A 113 21.79 -25.20 -24.99
CA HIS A 113 22.40 -23.88 -24.78
C HIS A 113 21.39 -22.84 -24.29
N ILE A 114 21.86 -21.96 -23.39
CA ILE A 114 21.10 -20.81 -22.88
C ILE A 114 21.99 -19.58 -23.02
N THR A 115 21.50 -18.54 -23.70
CA THR A 115 22.21 -17.26 -23.90
C THR A 115 21.65 -16.20 -22.97
N VAL A 116 22.52 -15.44 -22.31
CA VAL A 116 22.12 -14.36 -21.38
C VAL A 116 22.69 -13.01 -21.74
N SER A 117 21.97 -11.94 -21.41
CA SER A 117 22.46 -10.56 -21.55
C SER A 117 23.10 -10.02 -20.27
N GLY A 118 23.83 -8.91 -20.37
CA GLY A 118 24.30 -8.14 -19.21
C GLY A 118 25.51 -8.72 -18.46
N LEU A 119 25.87 -9.98 -18.70
CA LEU A 119 27.02 -10.62 -18.08
C LEU A 119 28.35 -10.11 -18.68
N ALA A 120 29.02 -9.21 -17.96
CA ALA A 120 30.24 -8.57 -18.46
C ALA A 120 31.46 -9.52 -18.49
N TYR A 121 31.42 -10.65 -17.79
CA TYR A 121 32.53 -11.61 -17.78
C TYR A 121 32.78 -12.20 -19.17
N THR A 122 33.99 -12.04 -19.70
CA THR A 122 34.38 -12.45 -21.06
C THR A 122 35.19 -13.75 -21.10
N GLY A 123 35.60 -14.27 -19.94
CA GLY A 123 36.31 -15.55 -19.84
C GLY A 123 35.38 -16.77 -19.94
N ASN A 124 35.97 -17.95 -19.99
CA ASN A 124 35.25 -19.22 -19.90
C ASN A 124 35.29 -19.75 -18.46
N ASN A 125 34.23 -20.43 -18.03
CA ASN A 125 34.14 -21.00 -16.68
C ASN A 125 33.38 -22.34 -16.71
N THR A 126 33.93 -23.40 -16.13
CA THR A 126 33.30 -24.74 -16.08
C THR A 126 32.59 -25.05 -14.75
N ASN A 127 32.58 -24.09 -13.82
CA ASN A 127 31.96 -24.21 -12.51
C ASN A 127 30.99 -23.05 -12.28
N SER A 128 29.94 -23.02 -13.09
CA SER A 128 28.82 -22.09 -12.95
C SER A 128 27.55 -22.82 -12.51
N ALA A 129 26.68 -22.11 -11.81
CA ALA A 129 25.34 -22.55 -11.45
C ALA A 129 24.32 -21.58 -12.06
N VAL A 130 23.25 -22.15 -12.59
CA VAL A 130 22.14 -21.41 -13.20
C VAL A 130 20.84 -21.92 -12.61
N THR A 131 20.03 -21.00 -12.10
CA THR A 131 18.68 -21.25 -11.57
C THR A 131 17.70 -20.36 -12.32
N ILE A 132 16.71 -20.96 -12.99
CA ILE A 132 15.71 -20.27 -13.81
C ILE A 132 14.34 -20.57 -13.25
N GLY A 133 13.53 -19.52 -13.13
CA GLY A 133 12.22 -19.62 -12.55
C GLY A 133 12.23 -19.89 -11.05
N GLY A 134 11.10 -20.36 -10.54
CA GLY A 134 10.87 -20.55 -9.10
C GLY A 134 10.44 -19.26 -8.40
N ALA A 135 10.30 -19.35 -7.08
CA ALA A 135 9.89 -18.25 -6.23
C ALA A 135 10.83 -18.11 -5.04
N PHE A 136 10.87 -16.92 -4.46
CA PHE A 136 11.60 -16.66 -3.24
C PHE A 136 10.93 -17.40 -2.09
N ASP A 137 11.74 -17.87 -1.15
CA ASP A 137 11.27 -18.52 0.07
C ASP A 137 10.68 -17.53 1.08
N SER A 138 11.02 -16.24 1.01
CA SER A 138 10.55 -15.25 1.98
C SER A 138 10.66 -13.83 1.45
N LEU A 139 9.84 -12.92 2.00
CA LEU A 139 9.94 -11.50 1.71
C LEU A 139 11.32 -10.91 2.05
N PRO A 140 11.91 -11.12 3.25
CA PRO A 140 13.25 -10.63 3.56
C PRO A 140 14.30 -10.98 2.51
N ASN A 141 14.28 -12.22 2.00
CA ASN A 141 15.25 -12.64 1.00
C ASN A 141 15.05 -11.93 -0.34
N ALA A 142 13.81 -11.57 -0.70
CA ALA A 142 13.52 -10.84 -1.93
C ALA A 142 13.87 -9.34 -1.85
N VAL A 143 13.66 -8.68 -0.71
CA VAL A 143 13.79 -7.21 -0.57
C VAL A 143 15.07 -6.74 0.11
N SER A 144 15.93 -7.67 0.50
CA SER A 144 17.24 -7.35 1.06
C SER A 144 18.14 -6.64 0.04
N SER A 145 19.06 -5.81 0.55
CA SER A 145 19.92 -4.97 -0.28
C SER A 145 20.74 -5.81 -1.27
N GLY A 146 20.71 -5.41 -2.54
CA GLY A 146 21.48 -6.05 -3.62
C GLY A 146 20.86 -7.31 -4.22
N VAL A 147 19.69 -7.76 -3.73
CA VAL A 147 19.01 -8.94 -4.31
C VAL A 147 18.11 -8.56 -5.48
N LEU A 148 17.13 -7.70 -5.22
CA LEU A 148 16.31 -7.06 -6.25
C LEU A 148 16.64 -5.56 -6.26
N ASP A 149 16.54 -4.90 -7.40
CA ASP A 149 16.80 -3.47 -7.50
C ASP A 149 15.79 -2.82 -8.45
N ALA A 150 15.02 -1.86 -7.97
CA ALA A 150 14.05 -1.12 -8.79
C ALA A 150 14.55 0.29 -9.14
N THR A 151 15.84 0.59 -8.95
CA THR A 151 16.40 1.93 -9.13
C THR A 151 16.24 2.45 -10.56
N SER A 152 16.34 1.57 -11.58
CA SER A 152 16.28 1.98 -12.99
C SER A 152 15.07 1.46 -13.77
N TYR A 153 14.46 0.36 -13.32
CA TYR A 153 13.26 -0.24 -13.91
C TYR A 153 12.30 -0.70 -12.82
N HIS A 154 11.04 -0.98 -13.16
CA HIS A 154 10.09 -1.50 -12.20
C HIS A 154 10.42 -2.95 -11.84
N VAL A 155 10.23 -3.28 -10.56
CA VAL A 155 10.27 -4.67 -10.08
C VAL A 155 8.95 -4.95 -9.41
N ASN A 156 8.23 -5.96 -9.89
CA ASN A 156 7.01 -6.44 -9.27
C ASN A 156 7.28 -7.78 -8.60
N ILE A 157 6.87 -7.90 -7.34
CA ILE A 157 6.94 -9.12 -6.56
C ILE A 157 5.51 -9.53 -6.22
N TYR A 158 5.11 -10.71 -6.65
CA TYR A 158 3.83 -11.30 -6.28
C TYR A 158 4.05 -12.31 -5.17
N THR A 159 3.32 -12.22 -4.08
CA THR A 159 3.39 -13.16 -2.96
C THR A 159 2.05 -13.82 -2.73
N ASN A 160 2.05 -15.12 -2.44
CA ASN A 160 0.89 -15.80 -1.85
C ASN A 160 1.25 -16.43 -0.51
N LYS A 161 2.44 -16.11 0.02
CA LYS A 161 3.01 -16.77 1.19
C LYS A 161 2.67 -16.00 2.45
N ASN A 162 1.87 -16.63 3.31
CA ASN A 162 1.75 -16.16 4.68
C ASN A 162 3.07 -16.38 5.41
N GLU A 163 3.55 -15.36 6.11
CA GLU A 163 4.84 -15.38 6.77
C GLU A 163 4.70 -14.92 8.22
N THR A 164 5.44 -15.59 9.10
CA THR A 164 5.63 -15.15 10.48
C THR A 164 7.04 -14.61 10.63
N PHE A 165 7.17 -13.35 11.00
CA PHE A 165 8.47 -12.70 11.13
C PHE A 165 8.96 -12.70 12.58
N THR A 166 10.26 -12.95 12.75
CA THR A 166 10.96 -12.92 14.05
C THR A 166 11.97 -11.77 14.15
N SER A 167 12.20 -11.04 13.05
CA SER A 167 13.07 -9.88 12.94
C SER A 167 12.53 -8.90 11.91
N ALA A 168 12.87 -7.61 12.02
CA ALA A 168 12.45 -6.57 11.07
C ALA A 168 12.75 -6.95 9.61
N VAL A 169 11.82 -6.64 8.71
CA VAL A 169 12.04 -6.74 7.26
C VAL A 169 12.52 -5.38 6.77
N VAL A 170 13.79 -5.31 6.36
CA VAL A 170 14.39 -4.07 5.86
C VAL A 170 14.39 -4.09 4.33
N PHE A 171 13.68 -3.12 3.74
CA PHE A 171 13.74 -2.88 2.30
C PHE A 171 15.05 -2.16 1.97
N GLY A 172 16.06 -2.94 1.58
CA GLY A 172 17.40 -2.44 1.24
C GLY A 172 17.52 -1.88 -0.18
N CYS A 173 16.40 -1.79 -0.89
CA CYS A 173 16.28 -1.36 -2.28
C CYS A 173 14.86 -0.86 -2.55
N GLY A 174 14.69 -0.06 -3.61
CA GLY A 174 13.36 0.28 -4.10
C GLY A 174 13.42 1.17 -5.34
N GLY A 175 12.25 1.67 -5.75
CA GLY A 175 12.14 2.52 -6.93
C GLY A 175 12.74 3.91 -6.71
N THR A 176 12.99 4.65 -7.79
CA THR A 176 13.38 6.07 -7.70
C THR A 176 12.25 6.98 -8.16
N PRO A 177 11.82 7.94 -7.32
CA PRO A 177 10.79 8.91 -7.70
C PRO A 177 11.18 9.70 -8.96
N HIS A 178 12.46 10.04 -9.13
CA HIS A 178 12.95 10.83 -10.26
C HIS A 178 12.86 10.13 -11.61
N LYS A 179 12.92 8.79 -11.63
CA LYS A 179 12.73 8.00 -12.86
C LYS A 179 11.31 7.41 -12.97
N GLY A 180 10.45 7.65 -11.97
CA GLY A 180 9.12 7.06 -11.88
C GLY A 180 9.12 5.54 -11.62
N THR A 181 10.27 4.93 -11.33
CA THR A 181 10.38 3.48 -11.12
C THR A 181 9.90 3.10 -9.73
N ARG A 182 9.49 1.84 -9.53
CA ARG A 182 8.86 1.37 -8.29
C ARG A 182 9.17 -0.10 -8.01
N LEU A 183 9.36 -0.41 -6.73
CA LEU A 183 9.31 -1.78 -6.21
C LEU A 183 7.89 -2.04 -5.70
N CYS A 184 7.21 -3.02 -6.28
CA CYS A 184 5.85 -3.39 -5.91
C CYS A 184 5.86 -4.75 -5.22
N VAL A 185 5.22 -4.90 -4.06
CA VAL A 185 4.90 -6.19 -3.45
C VAL A 185 3.39 -6.33 -3.39
N ARG A 186 2.84 -7.36 -4.04
CA ARG A 186 1.40 -7.59 -4.12
C ARG A 186 1.03 -9.00 -3.68
N GLY A 187 0.09 -9.11 -2.74
CA GLY A 187 -0.57 -10.36 -2.42
C GLY A 187 -1.42 -10.89 -3.58
N TYR A 188 -1.48 -12.21 -3.72
CA TYR A 188 -2.41 -12.96 -4.56
C TYR A 188 -2.79 -14.27 -3.87
N ASN A 189 -3.94 -14.84 -4.22
CA ASN A 189 -4.37 -16.12 -3.64
C ASN A 189 -3.89 -17.30 -4.50
N GLU A 190 -4.47 -17.42 -5.69
CA GLU A 190 -4.18 -18.46 -6.66
C GLU A 190 -3.29 -17.93 -7.79
N VAL A 191 -3.66 -16.80 -8.38
CA VAL A 191 -2.92 -16.18 -9.51
C VAL A 191 -2.78 -14.66 -9.34
N PRO A 192 -1.70 -14.03 -9.81
CA PRO A 192 -1.51 -12.58 -9.72
C PRO A 192 -2.73 -11.75 -10.14
N GLY A 193 -3.16 -10.86 -9.24
CA GLY A 193 -4.25 -9.91 -9.45
C GLY A 193 -5.67 -10.44 -9.20
N ASP A 194 -5.81 -11.63 -8.61
CA ASP A 194 -7.10 -12.15 -8.13
C ASP A 194 -7.57 -11.52 -6.81
N MET A 195 -6.65 -10.95 -6.03
CA MET A 195 -6.93 -10.12 -4.84
C MET A 195 -7.07 -8.62 -5.15
N ASP A 196 -6.65 -8.14 -6.33
CA ASP A 196 -6.79 -6.72 -6.69
C ASP A 196 -8.27 -6.32 -6.80
N SER A 197 -8.61 -5.05 -6.61
CA SER A 197 -10.00 -4.57 -6.77
C SER A 197 -10.68 -5.07 -8.06
N GLY A 198 -11.83 -5.74 -7.85
CA GLY A 198 -12.62 -6.45 -8.86
C GLY A 198 -12.19 -7.90 -9.14
N GLY A 199 -11.18 -8.42 -8.46
CA GLY A 199 -10.76 -9.81 -8.49
C GLY A 199 -11.65 -10.73 -7.64
N GLU A 200 -11.50 -12.03 -7.84
CA GLU A 200 -12.30 -13.09 -7.19
C GLU A 200 -12.16 -13.09 -5.66
N TYR A 201 -10.95 -12.79 -5.17
CA TYR A 201 -10.58 -12.79 -3.77
C TYR A 201 -10.40 -11.38 -3.21
N TYR A 202 -10.94 -10.36 -3.88
CA TYR A 202 -10.87 -8.99 -3.37
C TYR A 202 -11.86 -8.79 -2.22
N GLN A 203 -11.35 -8.35 -1.07
CA GLN A 203 -12.18 -7.85 0.02
C GLN A 203 -11.95 -6.33 0.19
N SER A 204 -13.02 -5.55 0.11
CA SER A 204 -12.95 -4.10 0.37
C SER A 204 -12.80 -3.81 1.86
N PRO A 205 -12.27 -2.64 2.27
CA PRO A 205 -12.17 -2.28 3.68
C PRO A 205 -13.50 -2.26 4.42
N TYR A 206 -14.56 -1.82 3.72
CA TYR A 206 -15.90 -1.75 4.29
C TYR A 206 -16.51 -3.15 4.46
N ASP A 207 -16.20 -4.07 3.53
CA ASP A 207 -16.58 -5.47 3.66
C ASP A 207 -15.82 -6.16 4.82
N ALA A 208 -14.51 -5.94 4.92
CA ALA A 208 -13.70 -6.43 6.04
C ALA A 208 -14.20 -5.91 7.41
N TYR A 209 -14.70 -4.67 7.44
CA TYR A 209 -15.31 -4.09 8.63
C TYR A 209 -16.62 -4.78 9.03
N LEU A 210 -17.55 -4.97 8.09
CA LEU A 210 -18.87 -5.55 8.39
C LEU A 210 -18.82 -7.06 8.63
N ASN A 211 -18.00 -7.77 7.84
CA ASN A 211 -18.01 -9.23 7.77
C ASN A 211 -16.76 -9.89 8.37
N GLY A 212 -15.80 -9.09 8.83
CA GLY A 212 -14.51 -9.56 9.30
C GLY A 212 -13.51 -9.80 8.17
N ILE A 213 -12.24 -9.98 8.55
CA ILE A 213 -11.12 -10.16 7.61
C ILE A 213 -11.16 -11.59 7.04
N ASP A 214 -11.30 -11.72 5.72
CA ASP A 214 -11.17 -12.99 5.00
C ASP A 214 -9.69 -13.34 4.80
N ALA A 215 -9.26 -14.48 5.35
CA ALA A 215 -7.89 -14.96 5.23
C ALA A 215 -7.49 -15.34 3.79
N ASN A 216 -8.46 -15.52 2.89
CA ASN A 216 -8.21 -15.77 1.47
C ASN A 216 -8.10 -14.50 0.63
N ALA A 217 -8.39 -13.32 1.20
CA ALA A 217 -8.36 -12.05 0.50
C ALA A 217 -7.05 -11.27 0.68
N PHE A 218 -6.20 -11.73 1.62
CA PHE A 218 -4.94 -11.07 1.95
C PHE A 218 -3.85 -12.10 2.23
N VAL A 219 -2.61 -11.71 1.99
CA VAL A 219 -1.44 -12.45 2.45
C VAL A 219 -1.07 -11.98 3.85
N LEU A 220 -1.08 -12.91 4.82
CA LEU A 220 -0.82 -12.62 6.23
C LEU A 220 0.68 -12.50 6.50
N TYR A 221 1.08 -11.33 6.99
CA TYR A 221 2.36 -11.04 7.61
C TYR A 221 2.14 -10.88 9.11
N ASP A 222 2.34 -12.00 9.81
CA ASP A 222 2.11 -12.10 11.24
C ASP A 222 3.40 -11.81 12.01
N ASN A 223 3.29 -10.92 13.00
CA ASN A 223 4.37 -10.67 13.91
C ASN A 223 4.05 -11.19 15.31
N GLN A 224 4.87 -12.13 15.76
CA GLN A 224 4.72 -12.79 17.06
C GLN A 224 5.61 -12.15 18.15
N THR A 225 6.48 -11.18 17.81
CA THR A 225 7.47 -10.63 18.76
C THR A 225 7.40 -9.11 18.88
N SER A 226 7.67 -8.57 20.08
CA SER A 226 7.53 -7.14 20.41
C SER A 226 8.63 -6.23 19.81
N GLY A 227 9.07 -6.44 18.56
CA GLY A 227 10.11 -5.62 17.92
C GLY A 227 10.02 -5.48 16.41
N PHE A 228 9.01 -6.06 15.75
CA PHE A 228 8.97 -6.09 14.29
C PHE A 228 8.42 -4.81 13.68
N THR A 229 9.03 -4.45 12.56
CA THR A 229 8.58 -3.42 11.63
C THR A 229 8.97 -3.78 10.21
N ILE A 230 8.13 -3.45 9.23
CA ILE A 230 8.59 -3.33 7.84
C ILE A 230 9.24 -1.95 7.72
N ASP A 231 10.57 -1.96 7.68
CA ASP A 231 11.42 -0.78 7.69
C ASP A 231 11.88 -0.44 6.28
N ILE A 232 11.72 0.82 5.90
CA ILE A 232 12.18 1.35 4.64
C ILE A 232 13.04 2.57 4.96
N SER A 233 14.35 2.36 4.93
CA SER A 233 15.36 3.33 5.37
C SER A 233 15.97 4.13 4.21
N GLY A 234 15.16 4.55 3.23
CA GLY A 234 15.67 5.25 2.05
C GLY A 234 14.61 6.01 1.24
N GLN A 235 15.07 6.79 0.27
CA GLN A 235 14.21 7.58 -0.65
C GLN A 235 13.57 6.71 -1.75
N TYR A 236 13.00 5.59 -1.34
CA TYR A 236 12.48 4.58 -2.25
C TYR A 236 11.01 4.79 -2.57
N ASN A 237 10.65 4.60 -3.84
CA ASN A 237 9.28 4.51 -4.32
C ASN A 237 8.81 3.05 -4.22
N ILE A 238 7.92 2.77 -3.28
CA ILE A 238 7.45 1.42 -2.92
C ILE A 238 5.92 1.38 -2.94
N LEU A 239 5.37 0.27 -3.44
CA LEU A 239 3.96 -0.06 -3.32
C LEU A 239 3.80 -1.41 -2.65
N LEU A 240 2.94 -1.46 -1.64
CA LEU A 240 2.54 -2.67 -0.96
C LEU A 240 1.03 -2.84 -1.09
N SER A 241 0.59 -4.04 -1.47
CA SER A 241 -0.81 -4.31 -1.76
C SER A 241 -1.27 -5.70 -1.38
N ASN A 242 -2.55 -5.83 -0.99
CA ASN A 242 -3.21 -7.10 -0.65
C ASN A 242 -2.51 -7.83 0.51
N LEU A 243 -2.03 -7.08 1.51
CA LEU A 243 -1.30 -7.61 2.66
C LEU A 243 -2.09 -7.40 3.95
N HIS A 244 -2.13 -8.42 4.81
CA HIS A 244 -2.62 -8.32 6.19
C HIS A 244 -1.43 -8.28 7.15
N ILE A 245 -1.18 -7.11 7.74
CA ILE A 245 -0.18 -6.93 8.78
C ILE A 245 -0.83 -7.15 10.14
N LYS A 246 -0.34 -8.15 10.89
CA LYS A 246 -0.88 -8.52 12.20
C LYS A 246 0.14 -8.39 13.31
N GLY A 247 -0.22 -7.68 14.39
CA GLY A 247 0.48 -7.73 15.69
C GLY A 247 1.92 -7.17 15.72
N ALA A 248 2.18 -5.95 15.25
CA ALA A 248 3.52 -5.36 15.20
C ALA A 248 3.83 -4.32 16.29
N VAL A 249 5.09 -4.02 16.62
CA VAL A 249 5.38 -2.79 17.40
C VAL A 249 4.94 -1.61 16.55
N THR A 250 5.53 -1.52 15.36
CA THR A 250 5.08 -0.65 14.30
C THR A 250 4.83 -1.51 13.07
N GLY A 251 3.68 -1.43 12.41
CA GLY A 251 3.42 -2.23 11.20
C GLY A 251 4.38 -1.84 10.07
N PHE A 252 4.29 -0.58 9.64
CA PHE A 252 5.16 0.04 8.66
C PHE A 252 5.88 1.25 9.24
N TYR A 253 7.19 1.32 9.03
CA TYR A 253 8.01 2.45 9.43
C TYR A 253 8.83 3.01 8.29
N GLY A 254 8.72 4.31 8.10
CA GLY A 254 9.55 5.07 7.18
C GLY A 254 10.44 6.04 7.90
N TYR A 255 11.74 5.88 7.65
CA TYR A 255 12.77 6.76 8.16
C TYR A 255 13.46 7.46 6.98
N ASP A 256 13.80 8.75 7.17
CA ASP A 256 14.55 9.60 6.24
C ASP A 256 13.97 9.78 4.82
N PHE A 257 13.41 10.97 4.55
CA PHE A 257 13.08 11.48 3.21
C PHE A 257 12.40 10.47 2.26
N CYS A 258 11.50 9.66 2.79
CA CYS A 258 10.73 8.68 2.03
C CYS A 258 9.88 9.36 0.95
N ARG A 259 9.79 8.80 -0.28
CA ARG A 259 9.06 9.43 -1.39
C ARG A 259 8.22 8.44 -2.18
N GLY A 260 6.96 8.79 -2.44
CA GLY A 260 6.10 8.08 -3.40
C GLY A 260 5.55 6.74 -2.90
N TRP A 261 5.36 6.59 -1.61
CA TRP A 261 4.89 5.35 -1.01
C TRP A 261 3.42 5.09 -1.27
N VAL A 262 3.06 3.83 -1.48
CA VAL A 262 1.68 3.42 -1.66
C VAL A 262 1.37 2.21 -0.80
N LEU A 263 0.34 2.34 0.04
CA LEU A 263 -0.34 1.22 0.67
C LEU A 263 -1.74 1.16 0.06
N GLU A 264 -2.06 0.06 -0.63
CA GLU A 264 -3.37 -0.14 -1.27
C GLU A 264 -3.94 -1.51 -0.90
N HIS A 265 -5.22 -1.63 -0.55
CA HIS A 265 -5.83 -2.94 -0.24
C HIS A 265 -5.12 -3.69 0.90
N CYS A 266 -4.62 -2.98 1.90
CA CYS A 266 -3.96 -3.58 3.06
C CYS A 266 -4.88 -3.63 4.28
N VAL A 267 -4.65 -4.61 5.14
CA VAL A 267 -5.32 -4.78 6.43
C VAL A 267 -4.31 -4.66 7.56
N PHE A 268 -4.69 -3.96 8.62
CA PHE A 268 -3.91 -3.81 9.83
C PHE A 268 -4.75 -4.26 11.02
N SER A 269 -4.35 -5.32 11.70
CA SER A 269 -5.05 -5.75 12.92
C SER A 269 -4.12 -6.28 14.00
N GLY A 270 -4.68 -6.49 15.19
CA GLY A 270 -3.95 -7.00 16.35
C GLY A 270 -3.36 -5.92 17.26
N ALA A 271 -2.68 -6.37 18.31
CA ALA A 271 -2.14 -5.49 19.34
C ALA A 271 -0.83 -4.86 18.88
N TYR A 272 -0.91 -3.64 18.34
CA TYR A 272 0.31 -2.87 18.11
C TYR A 272 0.73 -2.12 19.37
N SER A 273 2.02 -2.14 19.68
CA SER A 273 2.56 -1.42 20.85
C SER A 273 3.00 0.01 20.55
N SER A 274 3.16 0.39 19.27
CA SER A 274 3.46 1.76 18.83
C SER A 274 2.41 2.29 17.86
N ARG A 275 2.42 1.91 16.56
CA ARG A 275 1.55 2.44 15.48
C ARG A 275 1.35 1.42 14.35
N ALA A 276 0.27 1.46 13.58
CA ALA A 276 0.17 0.63 12.38
C ALA A 276 1.05 1.17 11.23
N VAL A 277 1.07 2.49 11.06
CA VAL A 277 1.90 3.17 10.04
C VAL A 277 2.55 4.40 10.67
N ASP A 278 3.86 4.54 10.50
CA ASP A 278 4.61 5.68 11.01
C ASP A 278 5.65 6.15 9.99
N ILE A 279 5.46 7.35 9.45
CA ILE A 279 6.25 7.90 8.36
C ILE A 279 6.88 9.20 8.82
N HIS A 280 8.21 9.21 8.92
CA HIS A 280 9.00 10.39 9.24
C HIS A 280 9.55 11.02 7.95
N LYS A 281 9.31 12.33 7.74
CA LYS A 281 9.82 13.10 6.59
C LYS A 281 9.41 12.52 5.22
N GLY A 282 8.22 11.93 5.13
CA GLY A 282 7.67 11.39 3.89
C GLY A 282 7.08 12.44 2.95
N TYR A 283 7.24 12.26 1.64
CA TYR A 283 6.60 13.07 0.61
C TYR A 283 5.80 12.17 -0.33
N TYR A 284 4.60 12.60 -0.71
CA TYR A 284 3.78 11.86 -1.70
C TYR A 284 3.39 10.44 -1.28
N ALA A 285 3.13 10.21 0.00
CA ALA A 285 2.62 8.91 0.45
C ALA A 285 1.10 8.84 0.24
N SER A 286 0.64 7.72 -0.31
CA SER A 286 -0.77 7.41 -0.55
C SER A 286 -1.19 6.16 0.21
N ILE A 287 -2.24 6.26 1.00
CA ILE A 287 -2.82 5.14 1.76
C ILE A 287 -4.29 5.07 1.39
N PHE A 288 -4.70 4.00 0.71
CA PHE A 288 -6.08 3.91 0.25
C PHE A 288 -6.63 2.51 0.17
N ASP A 289 -7.97 2.45 0.22
CA ASP A 289 -8.70 1.20 0.25
C ASP A 289 -8.10 0.21 1.28
N CYS A 290 -7.68 0.70 2.45
CA CYS A 290 -7.14 -0.12 3.54
C CYS A 290 -8.11 -0.21 4.74
N TYR A 291 -8.04 -1.31 5.48
CA TYR A 291 -8.79 -1.53 6.72
C TYR A 291 -7.86 -1.52 7.92
N PHE A 292 -8.20 -0.71 8.93
CA PHE A 292 -7.43 -0.52 10.14
C PHE A 292 -8.29 -0.93 11.35
N ASP A 293 -8.06 -2.14 11.85
CA ASP A 293 -8.70 -2.68 13.05
C ASP A 293 -7.82 -2.43 14.28
N GLY A 294 -8.11 -1.34 14.97
CA GLY A 294 -7.54 -0.96 16.25
C GLY A 294 -8.31 -1.45 17.46
N SER A 295 -9.27 -2.39 17.30
CA SER A 295 -10.07 -2.91 18.42
C SER A 295 -9.26 -3.62 19.51
N THR A 296 -8.03 -4.04 19.21
CA THR A 296 -7.11 -4.73 20.14
C THR A 296 -5.82 -3.94 20.38
N TYR A 297 -5.79 -2.68 19.95
CA TYR A 297 -4.61 -1.84 19.95
C TYR A 297 -4.27 -1.30 21.35
N THR A 298 -3.06 -1.57 21.82
CA THR A 298 -2.61 -1.22 23.18
C THR A 298 -1.54 -0.12 23.20
N GLY A 299 -1.03 0.26 22.03
CA GLY A 299 0.12 1.16 21.83
C GLY A 299 -0.17 2.65 21.95
N SER A 300 0.63 3.47 21.26
CA SER A 300 0.58 4.94 21.34
C SER A 300 -0.79 5.51 21.00
N ASP A 301 -1.08 6.77 21.29
CA ASP A 301 -2.41 7.35 21.03
C ASP A 301 -2.79 7.45 19.53
N GLN A 302 -1.96 7.02 18.57
CA GLN A 302 -2.16 7.27 17.13
C GLN A 302 -1.99 6.01 16.26
N PHE A 303 -2.96 5.66 15.42
CA PHE A 303 -2.85 4.50 14.53
C PHE A 303 -1.91 4.74 13.34
N ILE A 304 -2.03 5.92 12.72
CA ILE A 304 -1.16 6.41 11.65
C ILE A 304 -0.53 7.72 12.10
N ARG A 305 0.78 7.83 11.92
CA ARG A 305 1.52 9.08 12.08
C ARG A 305 2.31 9.40 10.82
N MET A 306 2.17 10.64 10.37
CA MET A 306 2.95 11.21 9.28
C MET A 306 3.47 12.56 9.74
N TYR A 307 4.77 12.63 10.01
CA TYR A 307 5.43 13.78 10.62
C TYR A 307 6.43 14.42 9.66
N ASN A 308 6.48 15.75 9.60
CA ASN A 308 7.28 16.53 8.64
C ASN A 308 7.06 16.10 7.19
N THR A 309 5.79 15.83 6.85
CA THR A 309 5.43 15.30 5.54
C THR A 309 4.78 16.36 4.65
N SER A 310 4.65 16.08 3.36
CA SER A 310 3.84 16.93 2.48
C SER A 310 3.24 16.15 1.33
N MET A 311 2.08 16.63 0.87
CA MET A 311 1.34 16.07 -0.28
C MET A 311 0.94 14.60 -0.11
N ASN A 312 0.58 14.20 1.12
CA ASN A 312 0.06 12.86 1.37
C ASN A 312 -1.41 12.76 1.02
N THR A 313 -1.86 11.57 0.61
CA THR A 313 -3.25 11.30 0.28
C THR A 313 -3.75 10.08 1.04
N ILE A 314 -4.84 10.22 1.81
CA ILE A 314 -5.44 9.13 2.58
C ILE A 314 -6.91 9.03 2.23
N TYR A 315 -7.33 7.95 1.57
CA TYR A 315 -8.71 7.87 1.10
C TYR A 315 -9.31 6.49 1.03
N ASN A 316 -10.65 6.41 1.09
CA ASN A 316 -11.39 5.16 1.02
C ASN A 316 -10.95 4.12 2.07
N ASN A 317 -10.46 4.56 3.23
CA ASN A 317 -10.06 3.64 4.30
C ASN A 317 -11.18 3.50 5.33
N VAL A 318 -11.15 2.39 6.07
CA VAL A 318 -12.00 2.19 7.24
C VAL A 318 -11.12 2.05 8.48
N PHE A 319 -11.40 2.89 9.48
CA PHE A 319 -10.66 2.99 10.73
C PHE A 319 -11.57 2.65 11.90
N VAL A 320 -11.26 1.55 12.59
CA VAL A 320 -11.98 1.10 13.79
C VAL A 320 -11.04 1.22 14.97
N GLY A 321 -11.43 1.94 16.01
CA GLY A 321 -10.60 2.17 17.18
C GLY A 321 -11.22 1.66 18.47
N GLN A 322 -10.52 1.99 19.56
CA GLN A 322 -11.08 2.02 20.91
C GLN A 322 -11.32 3.47 21.32
N THR A 323 -12.23 3.68 22.27
CA THR A 323 -12.68 4.99 22.77
C THR A 323 -11.57 5.88 23.35
N GLU A 324 -10.32 5.44 23.44
CA GLU A 324 -9.19 6.22 23.98
C GLU A 324 -8.09 6.55 22.96
N LYS A 325 -8.22 6.11 21.70
CA LYS A 325 -7.16 6.25 20.68
C LYS A 325 -7.54 7.21 19.55
N ASP A 326 -6.59 8.03 19.13
CA ASP A 326 -6.67 8.89 17.94
C ASP A 326 -6.24 8.07 16.70
N MET A 327 -6.88 8.26 15.53
CA MET A 327 -6.56 7.41 14.37
C MET A 327 -5.48 7.98 13.45
N LEU A 328 -5.57 9.25 13.08
CA LEU A 328 -4.66 9.87 12.11
C LEU A 328 -3.96 11.08 12.72
N CYS A 329 -2.63 11.12 12.66
CA CYS A 329 -1.83 12.32 12.93
C CYS A 329 -1.04 12.72 11.69
N LEU A 330 -1.40 13.83 11.05
CA LEU A 330 -0.76 14.26 9.79
C LEU A 330 -0.22 15.68 9.84
N ASP A 331 0.99 15.83 9.29
CA ASP A 331 1.60 17.10 8.90
C ASP A 331 1.39 17.25 7.37
N GLY A 332 0.33 17.93 6.94
CA GLY A 332 0.05 18.22 5.52
C GLY A 332 -0.50 17.05 4.70
N GLY A 333 -1.60 17.28 3.98
CA GLY A 333 -2.18 16.26 3.08
C GLY A 333 -3.68 16.39 2.84
N LEU A 334 -4.18 15.46 2.04
CA LEU A 334 -5.58 15.34 1.63
C LEU A 334 -6.16 14.03 2.19
N ILE A 335 -7.22 14.13 2.98
CA ILE A 335 -7.90 13.00 3.62
C ILE A 335 -9.34 12.97 3.15
N PHE A 336 -9.79 11.92 2.47
CA PHE A 336 -11.15 11.91 1.95
C PHE A 336 -11.83 10.56 1.81
N ASN A 337 -13.16 10.55 1.87
CA ASN A 337 -13.96 9.32 1.74
C ASN A 337 -13.58 8.21 2.74
N ASN A 338 -13.08 8.56 3.92
CA ASN A 338 -12.75 7.57 4.95
C ASN A 338 -13.91 7.39 5.95
N LEU A 339 -14.01 6.19 6.52
CA LEU A 339 -14.88 5.87 7.66
C LEU A 339 -14.06 5.80 8.94
N PHE A 340 -14.56 6.44 9.99
CA PHE A 340 -13.98 6.37 11.34
C PHE A 340 -15.04 5.89 12.32
N VAL A 341 -14.80 4.79 13.02
CA VAL A 341 -15.73 4.19 13.98
C VAL A 341 -15.08 3.94 15.33
N ASN A 342 -15.76 4.30 16.43
CA ASN A 342 -15.38 3.96 17.81
C ASN A 342 -14.02 4.52 18.27
N ASN A 343 -13.61 5.66 17.75
CA ASN A 343 -12.33 6.29 18.06
C ASN A 343 -12.48 7.34 19.17
N ARG A 344 -11.37 7.70 19.83
CA ARG A 344 -11.33 8.94 20.61
C ARG A 344 -11.40 10.16 19.69
N LYS A 345 -10.60 10.15 18.63
CA LYS A 345 -10.60 11.18 17.58
C LYS A 345 -10.39 10.53 16.21
N SER A 346 -11.12 10.97 15.19
CA SER A 346 -10.91 10.49 13.82
C SER A 346 -9.62 11.04 13.24
N ILE A 347 -9.48 12.37 13.28
CA ILE A 347 -8.35 13.06 12.67
C ILE A 347 -7.78 14.07 13.66
N LEU A 348 -6.47 13.94 13.88
CA LEU A 348 -5.61 14.87 14.58
C LEU A 348 -4.68 15.52 13.55
N PHE A 349 -4.73 16.84 13.40
CA PHE A 349 -3.69 17.57 12.70
C PHE A 349 -2.61 18.00 13.69
N GLY A 350 -1.41 17.44 13.51
CA GLY A 350 -0.18 17.96 14.08
C GLY A 350 0.42 18.90 13.05
N ILE A 351 0.72 20.13 13.41
CA ILE A 351 1.36 21.09 12.52
C ILE A 351 2.71 21.40 13.16
N SER A 352 3.70 20.58 12.81
CA SER A 352 5.07 20.80 13.22
C SER A 352 5.83 21.58 12.17
N ASP A 353 6.40 22.71 12.61
CA ASP A 353 7.51 23.48 12.04
C ASP A 353 7.51 23.84 10.54
N SER A 354 6.41 23.60 9.81
CA SER A 354 6.33 23.80 8.35
C SER A 354 4.98 24.37 7.88
N ILE A 355 5.03 25.20 6.84
CA ILE A 355 3.85 25.74 6.14
C ILE A 355 3.15 24.58 5.46
N THR A 356 2.00 24.17 5.99
CA THR A 356 1.26 23.00 5.48
C THR A 356 -0.22 23.31 5.30
N THR A 357 -0.79 22.76 4.22
CA THR A 357 -2.23 22.72 4.01
C THR A 357 -2.72 21.31 4.29
N CYS A 358 -3.73 21.21 5.15
CA CYS A 358 -4.41 19.97 5.48
C CYS A 358 -5.88 20.07 5.04
N VAL A 359 -6.38 19.08 4.32
CA VAL A 359 -7.78 19.04 3.86
C VAL A 359 -8.38 17.71 4.26
N ALA A 360 -9.47 17.73 5.03
CA ALA A 360 -10.32 16.59 5.32
C ALA A 360 -11.69 16.82 4.65
N LEU A 361 -12.00 16.02 3.62
CA LEU A 361 -13.25 16.16 2.86
C LEU A 361 -14.04 14.85 2.74
N ASN A 362 -15.37 14.93 2.76
CA ASN A 362 -16.25 13.77 2.56
C ASN A 362 -15.91 12.57 3.46
N ASN A 363 -15.49 12.77 4.71
CA ASN A 363 -15.28 11.67 5.65
C ASN A 363 -16.53 11.44 6.50
N THR A 364 -16.73 10.20 6.96
CA THR A 364 -17.79 9.84 7.92
C THR A 364 -17.16 9.43 9.24
N SER A 365 -17.64 10.02 10.34
CA SER A 365 -17.18 9.75 11.69
C SER A 365 -18.36 9.28 12.54
N TYR A 366 -18.29 8.09 13.12
CA TYR A 366 -19.38 7.47 13.87
C TYR A 366 -18.94 6.96 15.25
N ASN A 367 -19.77 7.21 16.26
CA ASN A 367 -19.64 6.70 17.62
C ASN A 367 -18.28 6.98 18.27
N ASN A 368 -17.70 8.14 17.97
CA ASN A 368 -16.45 8.57 18.61
C ASN A 368 -16.70 9.22 19.96
N SER A 369 -15.83 8.93 20.94
CA SER A 369 -15.94 9.37 22.33
C SER A 369 -15.38 10.79 22.58
N GLY A 370 -14.55 11.30 21.67
CA GLY A 370 -14.00 12.65 21.67
C GLY A 370 -14.27 13.37 20.34
N ALA A 371 -13.55 14.48 20.10
CA ALA A 371 -13.75 15.29 18.91
C ALA A 371 -13.41 14.50 17.64
N ALA A 372 -14.34 14.45 16.67
CA ALA A 372 -14.11 13.79 15.40
C ALA A 372 -12.91 14.42 14.68
N PHE A 373 -12.84 15.74 14.68
CA PHE A 373 -11.75 16.50 14.07
C PHE A 373 -11.08 17.41 15.10
N TYR A 374 -9.78 17.23 15.28
CA TYR A 374 -8.98 17.97 16.25
C TYR A 374 -7.74 18.56 15.58
N ASN A 375 -7.56 19.86 15.73
CA ASN A 375 -6.28 20.51 15.44
C ASN A 375 -5.71 20.98 16.78
N GLY A 376 -4.61 20.42 17.26
CA GLY A 376 -4.14 20.89 18.56
C GLY A 376 -2.67 20.86 18.89
N TRP A 377 -1.81 20.48 17.95
CA TRP A 377 -0.37 20.68 18.11
C TRP A 377 0.11 21.61 16.99
N VAL A 378 -0.21 22.90 17.10
CA VAL A 378 0.40 23.93 16.25
C VAL A 378 1.61 24.46 16.98
N SER A 379 2.80 24.25 16.42
CA SER A 379 4.02 24.90 16.91
C SER A 379 3.82 26.42 16.85
N ALA A 380 3.99 27.13 17.98
CA ALA A 380 3.70 28.57 18.11
C ALA A 380 4.53 29.47 17.16
N THR A 381 5.50 28.89 16.45
CA THR A 381 6.36 29.54 15.46
C THR A 381 5.81 29.50 14.03
N VAL A 382 4.76 28.72 13.74
CA VAL A 382 4.24 28.53 12.37
C VAL A 382 2.99 29.39 12.14
N ASN A 383 3.16 30.51 11.42
CA ASN A 383 2.09 31.49 11.18
C ASN A 383 1.27 31.29 9.89
N TRP A 384 1.47 30.19 9.13
CA TRP A 384 0.98 30.10 7.73
C TRP A 384 0.29 28.77 7.35
N SER A 385 -0.09 27.94 8.32
CA SER A 385 -0.76 26.68 8.01
C SER A 385 -2.27 26.86 7.82
N GLN A 386 -2.85 26.05 6.93
CA GLN A 386 -4.28 26.07 6.61
C GLN A 386 -4.90 24.70 6.82
N VAL A 387 -6.04 24.66 7.52
CA VAL A 387 -6.77 23.42 7.76
C VAL A 387 -8.19 23.56 7.23
N HIS A 388 -8.63 22.61 6.41
CA HIS A 388 -9.95 22.60 5.80
C HIS A 388 -10.73 21.35 6.21
N PHE A 389 -11.90 21.52 6.80
CA PHE A 389 -12.86 20.46 7.09
C PHE A 389 -14.12 20.71 6.25
N LEU A 390 -14.29 19.92 5.19
CA LEU A 390 -15.29 20.16 4.16
C LEU A 390 -16.20 18.94 3.98
N ASN A 391 -17.52 19.11 3.87
CA ASN A 391 -18.42 18.01 3.50
C ASN A 391 -18.32 16.73 4.36
N ASN A 392 -17.90 16.81 5.63
CA ASN A 392 -17.80 15.64 6.49
C ASN A 392 -19.14 15.37 7.21
N LEU A 393 -19.44 14.09 7.45
CA LEU A 393 -20.57 13.63 8.25
C LEU A 393 -20.07 13.17 9.63
N ILE A 394 -20.65 13.73 10.70
CA ILE A 394 -20.21 13.50 12.07
C ILE A 394 -21.38 13.05 12.94
N LEU A 395 -21.29 11.84 13.46
CA LEU A 395 -22.29 11.15 14.27
C LEU A 395 -21.60 10.70 15.57
N PRO A 396 -21.30 11.63 16.50
CA PRO A 396 -20.52 11.31 17.70
C PRO A 396 -21.36 10.49 18.69
N VAL A 397 -20.72 9.96 19.74
CA VAL A 397 -21.44 9.56 20.96
C VAL A 397 -22.24 10.78 21.44
N ALA A 398 -23.50 10.58 21.84
CA ALA A 398 -24.40 11.67 22.23
C ALA A 398 -23.72 12.67 23.17
N ASP A 399 -23.95 13.97 22.93
CA ASP A 399 -23.45 15.11 23.71
C ASP A 399 -21.92 15.30 23.70
N LYS A 400 -21.19 14.59 22.83
CA LYS A 400 -19.76 14.86 22.60
C LYS A 400 -19.54 15.91 21.52
N THR A 401 -18.48 16.68 21.67
CA THR A 401 -18.09 17.73 20.73
C THR A 401 -17.75 17.14 19.37
N ALA A 402 -18.34 17.66 18.28
CA ALA A 402 -17.98 17.22 16.92
C ALA A 402 -16.60 17.73 16.49
N TRP A 403 -16.23 18.94 16.92
CA TRP A 403 -15.01 19.62 16.50
C TRP A 403 -14.29 20.26 17.67
N SER A 404 -12.97 20.11 17.68
CA SER A 404 -12.14 20.78 18.66
C SER A 404 -10.96 21.47 17.99
N HIS A 405 -10.73 22.71 18.40
CA HIS A 405 -9.55 23.47 18.02
C HIS A 405 -8.76 23.87 19.25
N ALA A 406 -7.48 23.58 19.21
CA ALA A 406 -6.49 23.79 20.25
C ALA A 406 -5.24 24.44 19.63
N GLY A 407 -5.42 25.49 18.83
CA GLY A 407 -4.30 26.23 18.22
C GLY A 407 -3.81 27.39 19.09
N ILE A 408 -2.49 27.53 19.19
CA ILE A 408 -1.79 28.76 19.59
C ILE A 408 -1.09 29.26 18.32
N GLY A 409 -1.50 30.40 17.74
CA GLY A 409 -0.89 30.96 16.53
C GLY A 409 -1.78 30.95 15.27
N GLY A 410 -1.43 31.76 14.27
CA GLY A 410 -2.25 32.21 13.13
C GLY A 410 -2.69 31.16 12.08
N THR A 411 -2.90 29.90 12.46
CA THR A 411 -3.45 28.87 11.56
C THR A 411 -4.88 29.23 11.14
N ALA A 412 -5.12 29.34 9.84
CA ALA A 412 -6.47 29.53 9.31
C ALA A 412 -7.20 28.18 9.27
N VAL A 413 -8.35 28.10 9.94
CA VAL A 413 -9.19 26.90 9.92
C VAL A 413 -10.47 27.23 9.16
N ASN A 414 -10.78 26.48 8.11
CA ASN A 414 -12.01 26.60 7.34
C ASN A 414 -12.88 25.37 7.61
N ILE A 415 -14.09 25.57 8.15
CA ILE A 415 -15.03 24.49 8.46
C ILE A 415 -16.32 24.79 7.71
N ALA A 416 -16.55 24.10 6.60
CA ALA A 416 -17.68 24.41 5.74
C ALA A 416 -18.42 23.18 5.24
N ASN A 417 -19.74 23.32 5.08
CA ASN A 417 -20.61 22.32 4.44
C ASN A 417 -20.56 20.94 5.10
N ASN A 418 -20.27 20.84 6.40
CA ASN A 418 -20.31 19.58 7.14
C ASN A 418 -21.72 19.32 7.69
N CYS A 419 -22.03 18.07 8.05
CA CYS A 419 -23.24 17.72 8.79
C CYS A 419 -22.87 17.03 10.10
N SER A 420 -23.43 17.50 11.22
CA SER A 420 -23.34 16.84 12.52
C SER A 420 -24.71 16.56 13.10
N TYR A 421 -24.89 15.42 13.77
CA TYR A 421 -26.15 15.09 14.44
C TYR A 421 -25.90 14.69 15.89
N ARG A 422 -26.66 15.26 16.83
CA ARG A 422 -26.51 15.05 18.29
C ARG A 422 -25.11 15.33 18.84
N ALA A 423 -24.40 16.27 18.21
CA ALA A 423 -23.11 16.73 18.66
C ALA A 423 -23.27 17.90 19.64
N GLY A 424 -22.39 18.00 20.65
CA GLY A 424 -22.33 19.13 21.58
C GLY A 424 -21.82 20.45 20.97
N GLY A 425 -21.94 20.63 19.64
CA GLY A 425 -21.44 21.78 18.89
C GLY A 425 -19.91 21.80 18.68
N PHE A 426 -19.37 23.01 18.47
CA PHE A 426 -17.95 23.32 18.31
C PHE A 426 -17.35 23.85 19.63
N THR A 427 -16.20 23.33 20.06
CA THR A 427 -15.51 23.84 21.26
C THR A 427 -14.11 24.35 20.90
N ASN A 428 -13.82 25.61 21.23
CA ASN A 428 -12.47 26.18 21.19
C ASN A 428 -11.82 26.03 22.56
N ILE A 429 -10.70 25.31 22.65
CA ILE A 429 -10.08 24.93 23.93
C ILE A 429 -9.20 26.05 24.52
N TYR A 430 -8.68 26.99 23.71
CA TYR A 430 -7.66 27.96 24.16
C TYR A 430 -8.05 29.45 24.09
N GLY A 431 -9.34 29.78 23.93
CA GLY A 431 -9.83 31.15 24.13
C GLY A 431 -9.36 32.22 23.13
N SER A 432 -8.44 31.92 22.22
CA SER A 432 -8.12 32.79 21.09
C SER A 432 -9.08 32.53 19.94
N THR A 433 -9.77 33.57 19.48
CA THR A 433 -10.51 33.58 18.21
C THR A 433 -9.54 33.33 17.06
N ALA A 434 -9.27 32.07 16.73
CA ALA A 434 -8.83 31.74 15.39
C ALA A 434 -9.93 32.24 14.43
N PRO A 435 -9.59 32.88 13.30
CA PRO A 435 -10.57 33.27 12.29
C PRO A 435 -11.06 32.01 11.58
N GLY A 436 -11.89 31.24 12.29
CA GLY A 436 -12.59 30.08 11.78
C GLY A 436 -13.81 30.56 11.01
N VAL A 437 -13.77 30.55 9.69
CA VAL A 437 -14.97 30.80 8.89
C VAL A 437 -15.81 29.52 8.92
N THR A 438 -16.79 29.46 9.83
CA THR A 438 -17.81 28.41 9.81
C THR A 438 -18.93 28.81 8.86
N LYS A 439 -19.10 28.12 7.73
CA LYS A 439 -20.15 28.42 6.74
C LYS A 439 -20.93 27.17 6.39
N ASN A 440 -22.25 27.27 6.31
CA ASN A 440 -23.13 26.22 5.78
C ASN A 440 -22.98 24.85 6.46
N ASN A 441 -22.58 24.80 7.73
CA ASN A 441 -22.59 23.54 8.49
C ASN A 441 -24.02 23.24 8.95
N LEU A 442 -24.44 21.98 8.82
CA LEU A 442 -25.76 21.50 9.14
C LEU A 442 -25.74 20.79 10.50
N GLU A 443 -26.71 21.10 11.34
CA GLU A 443 -27.00 20.36 12.57
C GLU A 443 -28.38 19.70 12.42
N ILE A 444 -28.45 18.62 11.65
CA ILE A 444 -29.68 17.95 11.28
C ILE A 444 -29.48 16.43 11.27
N ASP A 445 -30.55 15.69 11.52
CA ASP A 445 -30.55 14.25 11.34
C ASP A 445 -30.27 13.90 9.87
N PRO A 446 -29.17 13.18 9.54
CA PRO A 446 -28.91 12.75 8.18
C PRO A 446 -29.89 11.68 7.66
N ASP A 447 -30.74 11.14 8.54
CA ASP A 447 -31.64 10.02 8.25
C ASP A 447 -30.85 8.87 7.58
N CYS A 448 -29.78 8.42 8.27
CA CYS A 448 -28.94 7.34 7.75
C CYS A 448 -29.77 6.11 7.42
N LYS A 449 -29.47 5.45 6.31
CA LYS A 449 -30.25 4.33 5.78
C LYS A 449 -30.51 3.24 6.83
N ASP A 450 -29.46 2.83 7.54
CA ASP A 450 -29.54 1.83 8.60
C ASP A 450 -28.36 1.93 9.55
N ILE A 451 -28.39 2.91 10.45
CA ILE A 451 -27.29 3.17 11.39
C ILE A 451 -27.03 1.99 12.35
N ALA A 452 -28.06 1.17 12.64
CA ALA A 452 -27.95 0.02 13.52
C ALA A 452 -27.12 -1.11 12.89
N ASN A 453 -27.16 -1.20 11.56
CA ASN A 453 -26.32 -2.08 10.75
C ASN A 453 -25.15 -1.32 10.09
N GLU A 454 -24.78 -0.16 10.64
CA GLU A 454 -23.60 0.62 10.26
C GLU A 454 -23.60 1.13 8.80
N ASP A 455 -24.78 1.25 8.20
CA ASP A 455 -24.99 1.86 6.89
C ASP A 455 -25.24 3.37 7.04
N PHE A 456 -24.15 4.13 6.94
CA PHE A 456 -24.13 5.58 7.18
C PHE A 456 -24.59 6.42 5.98
N ARG A 457 -25.14 5.81 4.92
CA ARG A 457 -25.63 6.56 3.74
C ARG A 457 -26.75 7.52 4.16
N PRO A 458 -26.58 8.86 3.98
CA PRO A 458 -27.63 9.83 4.28
C PRO A 458 -28.83 9.61 3.36
N ARG A 459 -30.05 9.75 3.89
CA ARG A 459 -31.27 9.84 3.07
C ARG A 459 -31.92 11.20 3.13
N ASN A 460 -31.55 12.04 4.10
CA ASN A 460 -32.04 13.40 4.19
C ASN A 460 -31.59 14.21 2.95
N PRO A 461 -32.52 14.74 2.13
CA PRO A 461 -32.19 15.48 0.92
C PRO A 461 -31.31 16.72 1.18
N ILE A 462 -31.47 17.35 2.36
CA ILE A 462 -30.66 18.52 2.75
C ILE A 462 -29.18 18.12 2.91
N VAL A 463 -28.91 16.92 3.42
CA VAL A 463 -27.55 16.39 3.59
C VAL A 463 -26.98 15.88 2.27
N LEU A 464 -27.82 15.24 1.43
CA LEU A 464 -27.45 14.75 0.10
C LEU A 464 -27.07 15.88 -0.88
N HIS A 465 -27.63 17.08 -0.70
CA HIS A 465 -27.40 18.24 -1.57
C HIS A 465 -26.80 19.45 -0.82
N GLY A 466 -26.28 19.23 0.40
CA GLY A 466 -25.76 20.30 1.26
C GLY A 466 -24.25 20.53 1.14
N GLY A 467 -23.53 19.67 0.42
CA GLY A 467 -22.08 19.77 0.26
C GLY A 467 -21.67 20.92 -0.67
N LEU A 468 -20.37 21.23 -0.68
CA LEU A 468 -19.76 22.11 -1.68
C LEU A 468 -20.03 21.61 -3.10
N ASP A 469 -20.21 22.57 -4.02
CA ASP A 469 -20.38 22.26 -5.44
C ASP A 469 -19.17 21.47 -5.97
N GLY A 470 -19.45 20.34 -6.61
CA GLY A 470 -18.44 19.56 -7.32
C GLY A 470 -18.05 20.22 -8.66
N LEU A 471 -17.19 19.53 -9.42
CA LEU A 471 -16.72 19.98 -10.74
C LEU A 471 -17.86 20.20 -11.76
N THR A 472 -19.04 19.64 -11.53
CA THR A 472 -20.23 19.78 -12.37
C THR A 472 -21.12 20.97 -11.98
N GLY A 473 -20.73 21.77 -10.98
CA GLY A 473 -21.52 22.87 -10.44
C GLY A 473 -22.77 22.43 -9.66
N LYS A 474 -22.87 21.13 -9.33
CA LYS A 474 -23.93 20.58 -8.48
C LYS A 474 -23.39 20.32 -7.07
N PRO A 475 -24.18 20.55 -6.01
CA PRO A 475 -23.78 20.23 -4.65
C PRO A 475 -23.38 18.77 -4.53
N ALA A 476 -22.21 18.52 -3.94
CA ALA A 476 -21.77 17.18 -3.60
C ALA A 476 -22.53 16.67 -2.36
N GLN A 477 -22.54 15.36 -2.18
CA GLN A 477 -23.03 14.74 -0.96
C GLN A 477 -22.05 14.99 0.22
N ILE A 478 -22.60 15.16 1.42
CA ILE A 478 -21.84 15.20 2.68
C ILE A 478 -21.60 13.77 3.21
N GLY A 479 -20.38 13.51 3.66
CA GLY A 479 -19.94 12.23 4.24
C GLY A 479 -19.31 11.28 3.21
N ALA A 480 -18.65 10.25 3.73
CA ALA A 480 -18.11 9.17 2.92
C ALA A 480 -19.27 8.30 2.40
N ILE A 481 -19.34 8.17 1.09
CA ILE A 481 -20.24 7.22 0.44
C ILE A 481 -19.44 5.90 0.37
N LEU A 482 -19.70 5.00 1.31
CA LEU A 482 -18.94 3.75 1.45
C LEU A 482 -19.76 2.61 0.85
N GLN A 483 -20.16 2.75 -0.42
CA GLN A 483 -20.88 1.67 -1.10
C GLN A 483 -19.91 0.57 -1.52
N GLU A 484 -20.31 -0.68 -1.37
CA GLU A 484 -19.65 -1.87 -1.94
C GLU A 484 -19.25 -1.65 -3.41
N TYR A 485 -20.15 -1.03 -4.19
CA TYR A 485 -19.90 -0.71 -5.59
C TYR A 485 -18.89 0.42 -5.80
N GLN A 486 -18.64 1.34 -4.87
CA GLN A 486 -17.64 2.39 -5.04
C GLN A 486 -16.22 1.89 -4.82
N PHE A 487 -15.99 0.90 -3.96
CA PHE A 487 -14.67 0.26 -3.84
C PHE A 487 -14.35 -0.60 -5.07
N ALA A 488 -15.33 -1.39 -5.54
CA ALA A 488 -15.19 -2.20 -6.75
C ALA A 488 -15.17 -1.35 -8.05
N SER A 489 -15.96 -0.27 -8.12
CA SER A 489 -16.02 0.62 -9.30
C SER A 489 -14.90 1.67 -9.32
N SER A 490 -14.34 2.11 -8.19
CA SER A 490 -13.14 2.95 -8.18
C SER A 490 -11.94 2.16 -8.70
N GLY A 491 -11.82 0.87 -8.36
CA GLY A 491 -10.85 -0.03 -9.00
C GLY A 491 -11.07 -0.20 -10.50
N ARG A 492 -12.32 -0.35 -10.97
CA ARG A 492 -12.64 -0.35 -12.40
C ARG A 492 -12.38 1.00 -13.09
N MET A 493 -12.71 2.14 -12.46
CA MET A 493 -12.51 3.47 -13.01
C MET A 493 -11.03 3.86 -13.07
N VAL A 494 -10.22 3.48 -12.08
CA VAL A 494 -8.76 3.67 -12.11
C VAL A 494 -8.13 2.77 -13.18
N LYS A 495 -8.60 1.52 -13.35
CA LYS A 495 -8.20 0.64 -14.47
C LYS A 495 -8.61 1.22 -15.84
N MET A 496 -9.80 1.80 -15.97
CA MET A 496 -10.27 2.47 -17.20
C MET A 496 -9.53 3.80 -17.47
N ALA A 497 -9.20 4.57 -16.44
CA ALA A 497 -8.42 5.80 -16.56
C ALA A 497 -6.95 5.50 -16.91
N ARG A 498 -6.36 4.41 -16.38
CA ARG A 498 -5.05 3.92 -16.81
C ARG A 498 -5.04 3.49 -18.28
N LEU A 499 -6.09 2.79 -18.75
CA LEU A 499 -6.25 2.44 -20.16
C LEU A 499 -6.40 3.67 -21.09
N GLY A 500 -6.87 4.82 -20.56
CA GLY A 500 -6.97 6.07 -21.31
C GLY A 500 -5.68 6.91 -21.36
N ILE A 501 -4.71 6.64 -20.48
CA ILE A 501 -3.41 7.34 -20.44
C ILE A 501 -2.32 6.57 -21.23
N THR A 502 -2.55 5.30 -21.57
CA THR A 502 -1.69 4.48 -22.43
C THR A 502 -2.22 4.31 -23.84
N ARG A 503 -2.73 5.39 -24.46
CA ARG A 503 -2.97 5.45 -25.92
C ARG A 503 -2.17 6.55 -26.57
#